data_AF-A0A397UY82-F1
#
_entry.id   AF-A0A397UY82-F1
#
_cell.length_a   1.000
_cell.length_b   1.000
_cell.length_c   1.000
_cell.angle_alpha   90.00
_cell.angle_beta   90.00
_cell.angle_gamma   90.00
#
_symmetry.space_group_name_H-M   'P 1'
#
loop_
_entity.id
_entity.type
_entity.pdbx_description
1 polymer ?
#
loop_
_entity_poly.entity_id
_entity_poly.type
_entity_poly.pdbx_seq_one_letter_code
_entity_poly.pdbx_strand_id
1 'polypeptide(L)'
;MILLGKSAILFLDSCNILHRDIRCENVMITDNLEAKLTNFRFSRMKDDNLSRHPVPINWMAPEVIEKNSYRYTSKSEIFSFGMLIWELCYEKIPYENMSDEKISNHILNGKREETPISKSYNDNDEKIQKGLIELIKGSLQQDPPSRMNLTRMFSLLRELAPTYPSYSQPLILKDPLELSNQGPIIIPPEKVEKGIQLHREGDYKNAWKCFKENVQVGDSEAKYWKGYYLWEGYYVQKDRKEAVKLFKEAAEEGVSDAQLRYAFALMSDKEKQNIDDELLNYIRLSAENDNVIAQFIYGDIYLNGKFGIQKDQKNQKKGLYYLKLAANKNYSKAIRLLCWKNEYQ
;
A
#
# COMPACT_ATOMS: atom_id res chain seq x y z
N MET A 1 5.02 -3.06 -13.82
CA MET A 1 3.86 -2.79 -12.93
C MET A 1 3.39 -4.12 -12.29
N ILE A 2 3.98 -4.54 -11.17
CA ILE A 2 3.71 -5.85 -10.53
C ILE A 2 2.57 -5.72 -9.52
N LEU A 3 1.49 -6.48 -9.72
CA LEU A 3 0.19 -6.31 -9.05
C LEU A 3 -0.38 -7.64 -8.56
N LEU A 4 -0.14 -7.94 -7.28
CA LEU A 4 -1.14 -8.56 -6.41
C LEU A 4 -1.30 -7.76 -5.10
N GLY A 5 -0.25 -7.07 -4.65
CA GLY A 5 -0.30 -6.18 -3.47
C GLY A 5 -0.17 -4.67 -3.74
N LYS A 6 -0.19 -4.21 -5.00
CA LYS A 6 0.04 -2.79 -5.36
C LYS A 6 -1.12 -2.12 -6.12
N SER A 7 -2.32 -2.71 -6.14
CA SER A 7 -3.45 -2.10 -6.85
C SER A 7 -4.22 -1.21 -5.89
N ALA A 8 -4.20 0.10 -6.13
CA ALA A 8 -5.00 1.04 -5.34
C ALA A 8 -6.47 0.62 -5.32
N ILE A 9 -7.03 0.20 -6.46
CA ILE A 9 -8.46 -0.17 -6.57
C ILE A 9 -8.77 -1.47 -5.82
N LEU A 10 -7.92 -2.51 -5.89
CA LEU A 10 -8.15 -3.74 -5.08
C LEU A 10 -8.02 -3.45 -3.59
N PHE A 11 -7.06 -2.62 -3.21
CA PHE A 11 -6.87 -2.25 -1.81
C PHE A 11 -8.10 -1.53 -1.27
N LEU A 12 -8.59 -0.50 -1.99
CA LEU A 12 -9.81 0.23 -1.60
C LEU A 12 -11.03 -0.69 -1.55
N ASP A 13 -11.21 -1.57 -2.54
CA ASP A 13 -12.30 -2.54 -2.55
C ASP A 13 -12.25 -3.49 -1.34
N SER A 14 -11.06 -3.94 -0.94
CA SER A 14 -10.82 -4.77 0.25
C SER A 14 -11.07 -4.04 1.57
N CYS A 15 -10.86 -2.72 1.59
CA CYS A 15 -11.16 -1.86 2.72
C CYS A 15 -12.62 -1.38 2.75
N ASN A 16 -13.46 -1.86 1.82
CA ASN A 16 -14.85 -1.40 1.65
C ASN A 16 -14.98 0.11 1.37
N ILE A 17 -13.96 0.69 0.71
CA ILE A 17 -13.90 2.11 0.32
C ILE A 17 -14.07 2.23 -1.20
N LEU A 18 -14.84 3.22 -1.63
CA LEU A 18 -15.00 3.63 -3.02
C LEU A 18 -14.29 4.97 -3.22
N HIS A 19 -13.47 5.09 -4.26
CA HIS A 19 -12.74 6.31 -4.64
C HIS A 19 -13.68 7.41 -5.17
N ARG A 20 -14.60 7.02 -6.07
CA ARG A 20 -15.64 7.85 -6.69
C ARG A 20 -15.20 8.89 -7.72
N ASP A 21 -13.90 9.06 -7.95
CA ASP A 21 -13.34 9.98 -8.98
C ASP A 21 -12.11 9.36 -9.68
N ILE A 22 -12.28 8.20 -10.33
CA ILE A 22 -11.19 7.48 -11.01
C ILE A 22 -11.04 8.01 -12.44
N ARG A 23 -9.94 8.73 -12.72
CA ARG A 23 -9.55 9.28 -14.04
C ARG A 23 -8.07 9.67 -14.06
N CYS A 24 -7.50 9.93 -15.24
CA CYS A 24 -6.05 10.20 -15.35
C CYS A 24 -5.60 11.41 -14.54
N GLU A 25 -6.42 12.46 -14.44
CA GLU A 25 -6.12 13.66 -13.62
C GLU A 25 -5.82 13.32 -12.15
N ASN A 26 -6.40 12.23 -11.63
CA ASN A 26 -6.21 11.78 -10.25
C ASN A 26 -5.18 10.65 -10.13
N VAL A 27 -4.47 10.31 -11.20
CA VAL A 27 -3.35 9.36 -11.19
C VAL A 27 -2.05 10.12 -11.37
N MET A 28 -1.25 10.17 -10.30
CA MET A 28 0.06 10.79 -10.32
C MET A 28 1.13 9.74 -10.62
N ILE A 29 2.13 10.12 -11.43
CA ILE A 29 3.32 9.31 -11.67
C ILE A 29 4.45 9.85 -10.80
N THR A 30 5.04 8.98 -9.99
CA THR A 30 6.25 9.31 -9.22
C THR A 30 7.50 9.24 -10.10
N ASP A 31 8.61 9.80 -9.64
CA ASP A 31 9.91 9.73 -10.34
C ASP A 31 10.41 8.29 -10.59
N ASN A 32 9.95 7.34 -9.76
CA ASN A 32 10.22 5.91 -9.94
C ASN A 32 9.28 5.23 -10.96
N LEU A 33 8.51 6.02 -11.73
CA LEU A 33 7.50 5.56 -12.67
C LEU A 33 6.42 4.68 -12.01
N GLU A 34 6.17 4.88 -10.71
CA GLU A 34 5.07 4.25 -10.00
C GLU A 34 3.83 5.15 -10.10
N ALA A 35 2.73 4.61 -10.63
CA ALA A 35 1.43 5.27 -10.63
C ALA A 35 0.78 5.18 -9.24
N LYS A 36 0.25 6.30 -8.75
CA LYS A 36 -0.47 6.41 -7.48
C LYS A 36 -1.81 7.12 -7.69
N LEU A 37 -2.87 6.53 -7.16
CA LEU A 37 -4.20 7.16 -7.13
C LEU A 37 -4.24 8.22 -6.04
N THR A 38 -4.84 9.37 -6.34
CA THR A 38 -4.89 10.56 -5.48
C THR A 38 -6.29 11.18 -5.49
N ASN A 39 -6.48 12.27 -4.75
CA ASN A 39 -7.76 13.00 -4.67
C ASN A 39 -8.92 12.19 -4.04
N PHE A 40 -8.69 11.74 -2.80
CA PHE A 40 -9.66 10.98 -2.00
C PHE A 40 -10.79 11.83 -1.38
N ARG A 41 -10.96 13.09 -1.82
CA ARG A 41 -11.96 14.03 -1.26
C ARG A 41 -13.38 13.44 -1.27
N PHE A 42 -13.70 12.68 -2.31
CA PHE A 42 -15.01 12.10 -2.53
C PHE A 42 -15.09 10.63 -2.09
N SER A 43 -14.01 10.06 -1.53
CA SER A 43 -13.98 8.65 -1.16
C SER A 43 -14.88 8.36 0.03
N ARG A 44 -15.64 7.26 -0.01
CA ARG A 44 -16.64 6.89 1.00
C ARG A 44 -16.71 5.38 1.21
N MET A 45 -17.24 4.95 2.35
CA MET A 45 -17.52 3.52 2.56
C MET A 45 -18.70 3.06 1.69
N LYS A 46 -18.76 1.78 1.32
CA LYS A 46 -19.83 1.24 0.46
C LYS A 46 -21.24 1.34 1.08
N ASP A 47 -21.33 1.43 2.40
CA ASP A 47 -22.59 1.45 3.14
C ASP A 47 -23.08 2.87 3.48
N ASP A 48 -22.36 3.92 3.07
CA ASP A 48 -22.76 5.31 3.32
C ASP A 48 -23.99 5.71 2.49
N ASN A 49 -25.06 6.13 3.17
CA ASN A 49 -26.29 6.62 2.54
C ASN A 49 -26.13 8.05 1.99
N LEU A 50 -26.18 8.18 0.66
CA LEU A 50 -26.52 9.37 -0.15
C LEU A 50 -25.55 10.57 -0.21
N SER A 51 -25.21 10.94 -1.45
CA SER A 51 -25.30 12.30 -2.02
C SER A 51 -24.97 12.26 -3.52
N ARG A 52 -25.60 13.13 -4.31
CA ARG A 52 -25.29 13.33 -5.75
C ARG A 52 -23.91 13.96 -5.86
N HIS A 53 -23.09 13.46 -6.78
CA HIS A 53 -21.67 13.80 -6.82
C HIS A 53 -21.33 14.74 -7.97
N PRO A 54 -20.57 15.82 -7.72
CA PRO A 54 -20.09 16.73 -8.76
C PRO A 54 -18.79 16.21 -9.37
N VAL A 55 -18.79 14.95 -9.83
CA VAL A 55 -17.67 14.42 -10.63
C VAL A 55 -18.01 14.58 -12.11
N PRO A 56 -17.02 14.76 -12.99
CA PRO A 56 -17.31 14.97 -14.40
C PRO A 56 -18.00 13.75 -15.01
N ILE A 57 -19.08 13.99 -15.74
CA ILE A 57 -19.96 12.95 -16.28
C ILE A 57 -19.27 12.01 -17.28
N ASN A 58 -18.15 12.45 -17.86
CA ASN A 58 -17.39 11.76 -18.88
C ASN A 58 -16.85 10.40 -18.41
N TRP A 59 -16.61 10.21 -17.12
CA TRP A 59 -16.13 8.94 -16.53
C TRP A 59 -17.22 8.19 -15.73
N MET A 60 -18.46 8.69 -15.71
CA MET A 60 -19.54 8.14 -14.88
C MET A 60 -20.24 6.96 -15.56
N ALA A 61 -20.55 5.94 -14.75
CA ALA A 61 -21.33 4.79 -15.20
C ALA A 61 -22.83 5.15 -15.41
N PRO A 62 -23.55 4.46 -16.31
CA PRO A 62 -24.96 4.73 -16.62
C PRO A 62 -25.86 4.79 -15.38
N GLU A 63 -25.71 3.85 -14.44
CA GLU A 63 -26.50 3.76 -13.21
C GLU A 63 -26.20 4.89 -12.20
N VAL A 64 -25.11 5.63 -12.39
CA VAL A 64 -24.78 6.81 -11.58
C VAL A 64 -25.33 8.08 -12.23
N ILE A 65 -25.45 8.09 -13.56
CA ILE A 65 -26.04 9.18 -14.33
C ILE A 65 -27.57 9.18 -14.22
N GLU A 66 -28.17 7.99 -14.22
CA GLU A 66 -29.62 7.81 -14.21
C GLU A 66 -30.26 8.51 -12.99
N LYS A 67 -31.17 9.44 -13.26
CA LYS A 67 -31.88 10.20 -12.23
C LYS A 67 -32.67 9.20 -11.37
N ASN A 68 -32.47 9.25 -10.05
CA ASN A 68 -33.06 8.39 -8.99
C ASN A 68 -32.26 7.15 -8.58
N SER A 69 -31.14 6.82 -9.26
CA SER A 69 -30.23 5.78 -8.79
C SER A 69 -29.11 6.41 -7.96
N TYR A 70 -29.19 6.24 -6.65
CA TYR A 70 -28.20 6.76 -5.71
C TYR A 70 -27.06 5.78 -5.43
N ARG A 71 -26.94 4.72 -6.21
CA ARG A 71 -26.11 3.57 -5.85
C ARG A 71 -24.81 3.56 -6.67
N TYR A 72 -23.81 4.26 -6.15
CA TYR A 72 -22.43 4.08 -6.62
C TYR A 72 -21.86 2.78 -6.01
N THR A 73 -21.26 1.93 -6.83
CA THR A 73 -20.75 0.61 -6.39
C THR A 73 -19.35 0.33 -6.94
N SER A 74 -18.72 -0.78 -6.52
CA SER A 74 -17.47 -1.24 -7.15
C SER A 74 -17.62 -1.47 -8.67
N LYS A 75 -18.83 -1.78 -9.16
CA LYS A 75 -19.10 -1.89 -10.61
C LYS A 75 -19.09 -0.53 -11.30
N SER A 76 -19.43 0.53 -10.60
CA SER A 76 -19.30 1.91 -11.09
C SER A 76 -17.83 2.32 -11.17
N GLU A 77 -17.00 1.90 -10.21
CA GLU A 77 -15.53 2.12 -10.27
C GLU A 77 -14.88 1.38 -11.45
N ILE A 78 -15.30 0.16 -11.73
CA ILE A 78 -14.85 -0.61 -12.90
C ILE A 78 -15.12 0.16 -14.19
N PHE A 79 -16.30 0.79 -14.30
CA PHE A 79 -16.63 1.61 -15.47
C PHE A 79 -15.69 2.81 -15.59
N SER A 80 -15.50 3.58 -14.51
CA SER A 80 -14.59 4.73 -14.49
C SER A 80 -13.15 4.32 -14.80
N PHE A 81 -12.70 3.17 -14.32
CA PHE A 81 -11.40 2.61 -14.69
C PHE A 81 -11.30 2.25 -16.17
N GLY A 82 -12.36 1.71 -16.77
CA GLY A 82 -12.44 1.49 -18.22
C GLY A 82 -12.28 2.79 -19.02
N MET A 83 -12.91 3.87 -18.56
CA MET A 83 -12.77 5.21 -19.16
C MET A 83 -11.36 5.77 -18.95
N LEU A 84 -10.72 5.53 -17.80
CA LEU A 84 -9.32 5.89 -17.55
C LEU A 84 -8.37 5.17 -18.53
N ILE A 85 -8.55 3.86 -18.75
CA ILE A 85 -7.74 3.13 -19.73
C ILE A 85 -7.99 3.65 -21.15
N TRP A 86 -9.23 4.00 -21.49
CA TRP A 86 -9.53 4.65 -22.77
C TRP A 86 -8.82 5.99 -22.91
N GLU A 87 -8.89 6.84 -21.87
CA GLU A 87 -8.23 8.16 -21.82
C GLU A 87 -6.71 8.04 -22.02
N LEU A 88 -6.06 7.03 -21.41
CA LEU A 88 -4.63 6.75 -21.62
C LEU A 88 -4.32 6.27 -23.04
N CYS A 89 -5.13 5.37 -23.60
CA CYS A 89 -4.89 4.77 -24.91
C CYS A 89 -5.04 5.78 -26.05
N TYR A 90 -5.97 6.72 -25.91
CA TYR A 90 -6.34 7.65 -26.97
C TYR A 90 -5.92 9.10 -26.70
N GLU A 91 -5.34 9.36 -25.52
CA GLU A 91 -4.77 10.65 -25.11
C GLU A 91 -5.76 11.82 -25.28
N LYS A 92 -7.03 11.57 -24.95
CA LYS A 92 -8.15 12.51 -25.12
C LYS A 92 -9.05 12.50 -23.91
N ILE A 93 -9.69 13.65 -23.66
CA ILE A 93 -10.79 13.72 -22.70
C ILE A 93 -11.99 12.99 -23.31
N PRO A 94 -12.59 12.00 -22.62
CA PRO A 94 -13.73 11.29 -23.17
C PRO A 94 -14.89 12.25 -23.45
N TYR A 95 -15.51 12.14 -24.61
CA TYR A 95 -16.64 12.95 -25.05
C TYR A 95 -16.39 14.47 -25.06
N GLU A 96 -15.15 14.92 -25.23
CA GLU A 96 -14.74 16.34 -25.11
C GLU A 96 -15.59 17.33 -25.94
N ASN A 97 -16.17 16.87 -27.05
CA ASN A 97 -16.97 17.67 -27.97
C ASN A 97 -18.49 17.63 -27.68
N MET A 98 -18.91 17.04 -26.55
CA MET A 98 -20.31 16.90 -26.15
C MET A 98 -20.58 17.68 -24.86
N SER A 99 -21.75 18.30 -24.75
CA SER A 99 -22.22 18.86 -23.47
C SER A 99 -22.65 17.75 -22.51
N ASP A 100 -22.66 18.01 -21.20
CA ASP A 100 -23.07 17.04 -20.18
C ASP A 100 -24.41 16.35 -20.48
N GLU A 101 -25.40 17.09 -21.00
CA GLU A 101 -26.69 16.53 -21.41
C GLU A 101 -26.56 15.54 -22.58
N LYS A 102 -25.74 15.88 -23.59
CA LYS A 102 -25.46 14.99 -24.72
C LYS A 102 -24.69 13.75 -24.28
N ILE A 103 -23.71 13.90 -23.38
CA ILE A 103 -22.95 12.79 -22.79
C ILE A 103 -23.89 11.86 -22.03
N SER A 104 -24.73 12.42 -21.15
CA SER A 104 -25.73 11.68 -20.40
C SER A 104 -26.61 10.84 -21.34
N ASN A 105 -27.22 11.47 -22.35
CA ASN A 105 -28.08 10.77 -23.31
C ASN A 105 -27.30 9.73 -24.13
N HIS A 106 -26.05 10.00 -24.50
CA HIS A 106 -25.21 9.07 -25.23
C HIS A 106 -24.93 7.80 -24.42
N ILE A 107 -24.49 7.96 -23.17
CA ILE A 107 -24.14 6.85 -22.25
C ILE A 107 -25.38 6.04 -21.88
N LEU A 108 -26.50 6.70 -21.56
CA LEU A 108 -27.75 6.03 -21.19
C LEU A 108 -28.35 5.21 -22.35
N ASN A 109 -28.12 5.61 -23.59
CA ASN A 109 -28.50 4.84 -24.79
C ASN A 109 -27.51 3.72 -25.15
N GLY A 110 -26.58 3.37 -24.25
CA GLY A 110 -25.61 2.27 -24.47
C GLY A 110 -24.47 2.60 -25.42
N LYS A 111 -24.37 3.85 -25.90
CA LYS A 111 -23.28 4.28 -26.78
C LYS A 111 -22.03 4.61 -25.95
N ARG A 112 -20.86 4.40 -26.55
CA ARG A 112 -19.54 4.60 -25.92
C ARG A 112 -18.59 5.27 -26.91
N GLU A 113 -17.47 5.74 -26.38
CA GLU A 113 -16.35 6.15 -27.22
C GLU A 113 -15.89 5.04 -28.16
N GLU A 114 -15.38 5.43 -29.31
CA GLU A 114 -14.84 4.49 -30.29
C GLU A 114 -13.50 3.93 -29.82
N THR A 115 -13.22 2.68 -30.21
CA THR A 115 -11.95 2.01 -29.90
C THR A 115 -11.24 1.59 -31.20
N PRO A 116 -10.78 2.53 -32.03
CA PRO A 116 -10.09 2.19 -33.27
C PRO A 116 -8.77 1.45 -32.97
N ILE A 117 -8.44 0.48 -33.81
CA ILE A 117 -7.16 -0.24 -33.79
C ILE A 117 -6.20 0.53 -34.70
N SER A 118 -5.03 0.87 -34.16
CA SER A 118 -3.96 1.52 -34.92
C SER A 118 -3.10 0.48 -35.66
N LYS A 119 -2.26 0.95 -36.59
CA LYS A 119 -1.33 0.07 -37.31
C LYS A 119 -0.33 -0.53 -36.32
N SER A 120 -0.39 -1.85 -36.13
CA SER A 120 0.58 -2.59 -35.30
C SER A 120 1.95 -2.63 -35.99
N TYR A 121 3.03 -2.43 -35.23
CA TYR A 121 4.40 -2.56 -35.75
C TYR A 121 4.97 -3.96 -35.55
N ASN A 122 4.39 -4.75 -34.63
CA ASN A 122 4.72 -6.14 -34.36
C ASN A 122 3.52 -6.89 -33.72
N ASP A 123 3.63 -8.22 -33.59
CA ASP A 123 2.57 -9.08 -33.02
C ASP A 123 2.26 -8.77 -31.55
N ASN A 124 3.23 -8.27 -30.78
CA ASN A 124 3.01 -7.87 -29.38
C ASN A 124 2.16 -6.60 -29.30
N ASP A 125 2.40 -5.61 -30.17
CA ASP A 125 1.59 -4.39 -30.22
C ASP A 125 0.13 -4.71 -30.57
N GLU A 126 -0.09 -5.63 -31.51
CA GLU A 126 -1.44 -6.07 -31.87
C GLU A 126 -2.13 -6.77 -30.70
N LYS A 127 -1.40 -7.65 -29.99
CA LYS A 127 -1.89 -8.34 -28.80
C LYS A 127 -2.24 -7.36 -27.67
N ILE A 128 -1.38 -6.36 -27.42
CA ILE A 128 -1.60 -5.33 -26.40
C ILE A 128 -2.85 -4.50 -26.75
N GLN A 129 -2.96 -4.01 -27.99
CA GLN A 129 -4.12 -3.25 -28.44
C GLN A 129 -5.41 -4.06 -28.28
N LYS A 130 -5.44 -5.31 -28.75
CA LYS A 130 -6.61 -6.19 -28.61
C LYS A 130 -6.99 -6.42 -27.14
N GLY A 131 -6.01 -6.64 -26.27
CA GLY A 131 -6.25 -6.86 -24.85
C GLY A 131 -6.74 -5.60 -24.12
N LEU A 132 -6.20 -4.43 -24.42
CA LEU A 132 -6.70 -3.16 -23.84
C LEU A 132 -8.11 -2.85 -24.34
N ILE A 133 -8.42 -3.15 -25.60
CA ILE A 133 -9.79 -3.04 -26.14
C ILE A 133 -10.75 -4.02 -25.46
N GLU A 134 -10.33 -5.26 -25.21
CA GLU A 134 -11.11 -6.24 -24.42
C GLU A 134 -11.41 -5.68 -23.02
N LEU A 135 -10.42 -5.09 -22.35
CA LEU A 135 -10.57 -4.48 -21.03
C LEU A 135 -11.56 -3.31 -21.06
N ILE A 136 -11.37 -2.36 -21.98
CA ILE A 136 -12.23 -1.19 -22.13
C ILE A 136 -13.67 -1.66 -22.39
N LYS A 137 -13.90 -2.48 -23.42
CA LYS A 137 -15.24 -2.96 -23.75
C LYS A 137 -15.87 -3.77 -22.63
N GLY A 138 -15.10 -4.63 -21.96
CA GLY A 138 -15.58 -5.41 -20.83
C GLY A 138 -15.93 -4.56 -19.61
N SER A 139 -15.27 -3.42 -19.42
CA SER A 139 -15.52 -2.50 -18.30
C SER A 139 -16.70 -1.55 -18.56
N LEU A 140 -16.92 -1.18 -19.81
CA LEU A 140 -17.93 -0.18 -20.21
C LEU A 140 -19.32 -0.76 -20.52
N GLN A 141 -19.61 -2.01 -20.12
CA GLN A 141 -20.91 -2.65 -20.29
C GLN A 141 -22.04 -1.83 -19.62
N GLN A 142 -23.22 -1.82 -20.27
CA GLN A 142 -24.38 -1.06 -19.80
C GLN A 142 -24.82 -1.55 -18.40
N ASP A 143 -25.04 -2.86 -18.29
CA ASP A 143 -25.49 -3.51 -17.07
C ASP A 143 -24.31 -3.78 -16.10
N PRO A 144 -24.36 -3.37 -14.82
CA PRO A 144 -23.25 -3.52 -13.88
C PRO A 144 -22.78 -4.97 -13.64
N PRO A 145 -23.67 -5.97 -13.46
CA PRO A 145 -23.28 -7.40 -13.41
C PRO A 145 -22.49 -7.87 -14.62
N SER A 146 -22.82 -7.37 -15.81
CA SER A 146 -22.18 -7.74 -17.08
C SER A 146 -20.77 -7.16 -17.24
N ARG A 147 -20.36 -6.19 -16.41
CA ARG A 147 -19.00 -5.62 -16.43
C ARG A 147 -17.95 -6.60 -15.93
N MET A 148 -16.77 -6.56 -16.54
CA MET A 148 -15.58 -7.29 -16.12
C MET A 148 -15.36 -7.17 -14.61
N ASN A 149 -15.03 -8.27 -13.93
CA ASN A 149 -14.69 -8.22 -12.51
C ASN A 149 -13.22 -7.81 -12.32
N LEU A 150 -12.90 -7.26 -11.14
CA LEU A 150 -11.55 -6.78 -10.81
C LEU A 150 -10.49 -7.89 -11.01
N THR A 151 -10.77 -9.12 -10.58
CA THR A 151 -9.83 -10.24 -10.74
C THR A 151 -9.45 -10.48 -12.22
N ARG A 152 -10.43 -10.55 -13.13
CA ARG A 152 -10.17 -10.74 -14.57
C ARG A 152 -9.44 -9.54 -15.16
N MET A 153 -9.82 -8.32 -14.78
CA MET A 153 -9.17 -7.09 -15.24
C MET A 153 -7.68 -7.07 -14.90
N PHE A 154 -7.30 -7.39 -13.66
CA PHE A 154 -5.89 -7.42 -13.26
C PHE A 154 -5.13 -8.59 -13.87
N SER A 155 -5.76 -9.76 -14.04
CA SER A 155 -5.15 -10.88 -14.77
C SER A 155 -4.85 -10.48 -16.21
N LEU A 156 -5.79 -9.85 -16.91
CA LEU A 156 -5.61 -9.37 -18.27
C LEU A 156 -4.48 -8.32 -18.35
N LEU A 157 -4.48 -7.30 -17.49
CA LEU A 157 -3.38 -6.32 -17.45
C LEU A 157 -2.01 -6.96 -17.18
N ARG A 158 -1.95 -8.02 -16.37
CA ARG A 158 -0.72 -8.77 -16.13
C ARG A 158 -0.28 -9.58 -17.34
N GLU A 159 -1.22 -10.24 -18.02
CA GLU A 159 -0.97 -11.00 -19.26
C GLU A 159 -0.45 -10.08 -20.38
N LEU A 160 -0.96 -8.85 -20.44
CA LEU A 160 -0.55 -7.81 -21.39
C LEU A 160 0.73 -7.08 -20.99
N ALA A 161 1.22 -7.30 -19.77
CA ALA A 161 2.47 -6.74 -19.27
C ALA A 161 3.58 -7.80 -19.36
N PRO A 162 4.17 -8.07 -20.54
CA PRO A 162 5.44 -8.78 -20.58
C PRO A 162 6.45 -8.00 -19.74
N THR A 163 7.37 -8.69 -19.06
CA THR A 163 8.44 -8.09 -18.26
C THR A 163 9.17 -7.06 -19.09
N TYR A 164 8.82 -5.79 -18.87
CA TYR A 164 9.42 -4.66 -19.55
C TYR A 164 10.95 -4.75 -19.37
N PRO A 165 11.75 -4.77 -20.45
CA PRO A 165 13.13 -4.37 -20.33
C PRO A 165 13.14 -2.95 -19.76
N SER A 166 14.10 -2.66 -18.89
CA SER A 166 14.35 -1.32 -18.35
C SER A 166 14.42 -0.34 -19.52
N TYR A 167 13.33 0.39 -19.79
CA TYR A 167 13.43 1.58 -20.61
C TYR A 167 14.29 2.54 -19.80
N SER A 168 15.44 2.88 -20.38
CA SER A 168 16.27 3.97 -19.93
C SER A 168 15.47 5.24 -20.13
N GLN A 169 14.74 5.66 -19.09
CA GLN A 169 13.87 6.83 -19.05
C GLN A 169 12.68 6.80 -20.04
N PRO A 170 11.48 7.22 -19.64
CA PRO A 170 10.48 7.62 -20.61
C PRO A 170 11.06 8.80 -21.41
N LEU A 171 10.75 8.88 -22.70
CA LEU A 171 10.80 10.15 -23.44
C LEU A 171 9.73 11.06 -22.82
N ILE A 172 10.07 11.70 -21.69
CA ILE A 172 9.40 12.91 -21.27
C ILE A 172 9.61 13.87 -22.44
N LEU A 173 8.50 14.34 -23.03
CA LEU A 173 8.50 15.37 -24.06
C LEU A 173 9.53 16.45 -23.68
N LYS A 174 10.49 16.70 -24.57
CA LYS A 174 11.65 17.59 -24.33
C LYS A 174 11.26 19.06 -24.15
N ASP A 175 9.97 19.38 -24.21
CA ASP A 175 9.44 20.67 -23.84
C ASP A 175 8.58 20.49 -22.59
N PRO A 176 9.13 20.75 -21.39
CA PRO A 176 8.29 21.01 -20.24
C PRO A 176 7.41 22.20 -20.61
N LEU A 177 6.09 22.00 -20.60
CA LEU A 177 5.18 23.12 -20.34
C LEU A 177 5.77 23.87 -19.15
N GLU A 178 6.19 25.11 -19.36
CA GLU A 178 6.75 25.97 -18.33
C GLU A 178 5.71 26.14 -17.22
N LEU A 179 5.73 25.24 -16.23
CA LEU A 179 5.20 25.49 -14.90
C LEU A 179 6.16 26.43 -14.19
N SER A 180 6.21 27.68 -14.69
CA SER A 180 6.78 28.78 -13.93
C SER A 180 5.93 28.96 -12.66
N ASN A 181 6.59 28.91 -11.50
CA ASN A 181 6.09 29.17 -10.14
C ASN A 181 5.61 27.97 -9.28
N GLN A 182 6.44 26.95 -9.07
CA GLN A 182 6.26 26.07 -7.91
C GLN A 182 7.56 25.77 -7.17
N GLY A 183 7.96 26.67 -6.25
CA GLY A 183 8.82 26.38 -5.09
C GLY A 183 10.14 25.64 -5.34
N PRO A 184 10.90 25.30 -4.28
CA PRO A 184 12.02 24.38 -4.42
C PRO A 184 11.49 22.99 -4.83
N ILE A 185 12.04 22.45 -5.93
CA ILE A 185 11.82 21.07 -6.39
C ILE A 185 12.17 20.11 -5.25
N ILE A 186 11.16 19.47 -4.66
CA ILE A 186 11.36 18.42 -3.66
C ILE A 186 11.68 17.14 -4.42
N ILE A 187 12.97 16.83 -4.56
CA ILE A 187 13.40 15.51 -5.03
C ILE A 187 12.91 14.50 -3.98
N PRO A 188 12.03 13.53 -4.34
CA PRO A 188 11.59 12.52 -3.41
C PRO A 188 12.80 11.72 -2.93
N PRO A 189 12.89 11.41 -1.63
CA PRO A 189 14.04 10.69 -1.11
C PRO A 189 14.17 9.31 -1.74
N GLU A 190 15.40 8.82 -1.83
CA GLU A 190 15.67 7.41 -2.14
C GLU A 190 14.87 6.54 -1.17
N LYS A 191 14.30 5.42 -1.64
CA LYS A 191 13.46 4.55 -0.80
C LYS A 191 14.19 4.10 0.47
N VAL A 192 13.45 3.92 1.56
CA VAL A 192 14.00 3.56 2.88
C VAL A 192 14.92 2.34 2.83
N GLU A 193 14.67 1.37 1.93
CA GLU A 193 15.50 0.17 1.76
C GLU A 193 16.95 0.49 1.37
N LYS A 194 17.18 1.59 0.64
CA LYS A 194 18.53 2.03 0.31
C LYS A 194 19.27 2.49 1.57
N GLY A 195 18.60 3.20 2.48
CA GLY A 195 19.15 3.55 3.79
C GLY A 195 19.48 2.31 4.63
N ILE A 196 18.64 1.27 4.57
CA ILE A 196 18.88 -0.02 5.26
C ILE A 196 20.11 -0.73 4.69
N GLN A 197 20.26 -0.72 3.36
CA GLN A 197 21.43 -1.28 2.69
C GLN A 197 22.71 -0.53 3.11
N LEU A 198 22.69 0.80 3.03
CA LEU A 198 23.84 1.65 3.42
C LEU A 198 24.24 1.41 4.89
N HIS A 199 23.26 1.24 5.79
CA HIS A 199 23.53 0.87 7.18
C HIS A 199 24.27 -0.47 7.29
N ARG A 200 23.88 -1.49 6.51
CA ARG A 200 24.54 -2.80 6.49
C ARG A 200 25.96 -2.72 5.92
N GLU A 201 26.18 -1.81 4.98
CA GLU A 201 27.49 -1.53 4.37
C GLU A 201 28.39 -0.66 5.28
N GLY A 202 27.87 -0.15 6.40
CA GLY A 202 28.61 0.71 7.34
C GLY A 202 28.64 2.19 6.96
N ASP A 203 27.92 2.60 5.90
CA ASP A 203 27.79 4.00 5.50
C ASP A 203 26.67 4.69 6.31
N TYR A 204 26.95 4.91 7.59
CA TYR A 204 25.99 5.48 8.53
C TYR A 204 25.60 6.93 8.21
N LYS A 205 26.47 7.68 7.52
CA LYS A 205 26.20 9.06 7.14
C LYS A 205 25.10 9.14 6.08
N ASN A 206 25.24 8.37 5.01
CA ASN A 206 24.26 8.38 3.91
C ASN A 206 22.98 7.64 4.32
N ALA A 207 23.08 6.58 5.13
CA ALA A 207 21.91 5.94 5.73
C ALA A 207 21.10 6.92 6.59
N TRP A 208 21.76 7.68 7.48
CA TRP A 208 21.09 8.71 8.30
C TRP A 208 20.39 9.78 7.45
N LYS A 209 21.04 10.24 6.38
CA LYS A 209 20.44 11.19 5.43
C LYS A 209 19.15 10.61 4.82
N CYS A 210 19.22 9.39 4.29
CA CYS A 210 18.08 8.68 3.71
C CYS A 210 16.92 8.55 4.70
N PHE A 211 17.17 8.12 5.94
CA PHE A 211 16.12 8.00 6.96
C PHE A 211 15.50 9.35 7.32
N LYS A 212 16.30 10.42 7.44
CA LYS A 212 15.79 11.76 7.73
C LYS A 212 14.85 12.27 6.65
N GLU A 213 15.19 12.06 5.38
CA GLU A 213 14.39 12.55 4.27
C GLU A 213 13.10 11.71 4.12
N ASN A 214 13.17 10.39 4.30
CA ASN A 214 11.98 9.51 4.25
C ASN A 214 10.98 9.80 5.39
N VAL A 215 11.44 10.25 6.56
CA VAL A 215 10.54 10.70 7.64
C VAL A 215 9.71 11.92 7.21
N GLN A 216 10.26 12.82 6.39
CA GLN A 216 9.54 14.02 5.93
C GLN A 216 8.37 13.68 5.00
N VAL A 217 8.45 12.57 4.28
CA VAL A 217 7.39 12.07 3.39
C VAL A 217 6.46 11.06 4.07
N GLY A 218 6.59 10.89 5.40
CA GLY A 218 5.67 10.08 6.21
C GLY A 218 5.97 8.58 6.25
N ASP A 219 7.17 8.15 5.86
CA ASP A 219 7.54 6.73 5.91
C ASP A 219 7.74 6.23 7.35
N SER A 220 6.90 5.29 7.77
CA SER A 220 6.89 4.73 9.12
C SER A 220 8.14 3.90 9.44
N GLU A 221 8.70 3.19 8.46
CA GLU A 221 9.93 2.41 8.64
C GLU A 221 11.14 3.34 8.80
N ALA A 222 11.16 4.47 8.10
CA ALA A 222 12.17 5.49 8.27
C ALA A 222 12.11 6.16 9.65
N LYS A 223 10.91 6.36 10.22
CA LYS A 223 10.76 6.83 11.63
C LYS A 223 11.44 5.86 12.60
N TYR A 224 11.22 4.56 12.41
CA TYR A 224 11.90 3.52 13.18
C TYR A 224 13.42 3.60 13.04
N TRP A 225 13.96 3.68 11.83
CA TRP A 225 15.41 3.73 11.61
C TRP A 225 16.04 5.01 12.15
N LYS A 226 15.37 6.15 12.01
CA LYS A 226 15.78 7.41 12.63
C LYS A 226 15.83 7.27 14.15
N GLY A 227 14.79 6.69 14.77
CA GLY A 227 14.78 6.38 16.20
C GLY A 227 15.93 5.47 16.61
N TYR A 228 16.24 4.45 15.79
CA TYR A 228 17.34 3.53 16.05
C TYR A 228 18.71 4.22 16.06
N TYR A 229 18.94 5.16 15.13
CA TYR A 229 20.17 5.94 15.08
C TYR A 229 20.32 6.87 16.28
N LEU A 230 19.22 7.49 16.73
CA LEU A 230 19.20 8.32 17.95
C LEU A 230 19.37 7.48 19.22
N TRP A 231 18.96 6.21 19.20
CA TRP A 231 19.14 5.30 20.32
C TRP A 231 20.58 4.78 20.44
N GLU A 232 21.13 4.24 19.35
CA GLU A 232 22.46 3.61 19.32
C GLU A 232 23.61 4.60 19.14
N GLY A 233 23.36 5.75 18.50
CA GLY A 233 24.36 6.78 18.23
C GLY A 233 25.33 6.46 17.09
N TYR A 234 24.89 5.76 16.03
CA TYR A 234 25.75 5.35 14.91
C TYR A 234 26.40 6.51 14.15
N TYR A 235 25.69 7.63 13.98
CA TYR A 235 26.18 8.81 13.25
C TYR A 235 25.79 10.13 13.92
N VAL A 236 24.68 10.13 14.67
CA VAL A 236 24.15 11.28 15.39
C VAL A 236 24.35 11.10 16.89
N GLN A 237 24.39 12.20 17.64
CA GLN A 237 24.41 12.15 19.10
C GLN A 237 23.16 11.41 19.62
N LYS A 238 23.34 10.62 20.68
CA LYS A 238 22.25 9.88 21.29
C LYS A 238 21.19 10.82 21.85
N ASP A 239 19.95 10.57 21.48
CA ASP A 239 18.76 11.16 22.06
C ASP A 239 17.71 10.07 22.29
N ARG A 240 17.78 9.45 23.47
CA ARG A 240 16.87 8.37 23.82
C ARG A 240 15.42 8.85 23.96
N LYS A 241 15.19 10.10 24.36
CA LYS A 241 13.83 10.62 24.53
C LYS A 241 13.14 10.73 23.17
N GLU A 242 13.83 11.32 22.20
CA GLU A 242 13.31 11.42 20.84
C GLU A 242 13.22 10.05 20.16
N ALA A 243 14.19 9.15 20.39
CA ALA A 243 14.14 7.79 19.87
C ALA A 243 12.89 7.03 20.33
N VAL A 244 12.54 7.11 21.62
CA VAL A 244 11.35 6.46 22.18
C VAL A 244 10.07 7.02 21.57
N LYS A 245 10.01 8.34 21.37
CA LYS A 245 8.88 8.98 20.69
C LYS A 245 8.71 8.44 19.27
N LEU A 246 9.79 8.39 18.49
CA LEU A 246 9.77 7.86 17.12
C LEU A 246 9.42 6.37 17.06
N PHE A 247 9.91 5.56 18.01
CA PHE A 247 9.52 4.15 18.12
C PHE A 247 8.03 4.01 18.40
N LYS A 248 7.46 4.85 19.28
CA LYS A 248 6.03 4.83 19.58
C LYS A 248 5.20 5.16 18.35
N GLU A 249 5.51 6.25 17.65
CA GLU A 249 4.80 6.68 16.44
C GLU A 249 4.85 5.58 15.35
N ALA A 250 6.03 5.04 15.07
CA ALA A 250 6.17 3.96 14.09
C ALA A 250 5.48 2.65 14.53
N ALA A 251 5.40 2.39 15.84
CA ALA A 251 4.72 1.23 16.38
C ALA A 251 3.19 1.32 16.23
N GLU A 252 2.62 2.51 16.46
CA GLU A 252 1.20 2.82 16.23
C GLU A 252 0.84 2.73 14.73
N GLU A 253 1.79 2.99 13.84
CA GLU A 253 1.67 2.81 12.38
C GLU A 253 1.90 1.36 11.90
N GLY A 254 2.18 0.42 12.81
CA GLY A 254 2.24 -1.01 12.52
C GLY A 254 3.62 -1.59 12.24
N VAL A 255 4.70 -0.79 12.35
CA VAL A 255 6.07 -1.27 12.12
C VAL A 255 6.48 -2.24 13.23
N SER A 256 6.66 -3.51 12.88
CA SER A 256 6.84 -4.58 13.88
C SER A 256 8.14 -4.45 14.68
N ASP A 257 9.24 -4.00 14.07
CA ASP A 257 10.48 -3.72 14.79
C ASP A 257 10.34 -2.51 15.73
N ALA A 258 9.52 -1.51 15.38
CA ALA A 258 9.26 -0.37 16.24
C ALA A 258 8.42 -0.76 17.46
N GLN A 259 7.40 -1.60 17.27
CA GLN A 259 6.60 -2.17 18.35
C GLN A 259 7.48 -2.90 19.37
N LEU A 260 8.42 -3.72 18.90
CA LEU A 260 9.36 -4.41 19.78
C LEU A 260 10.35 -3.45 20.48
N ARG A 261 10.88 -2.46 19.76
CA ARG A 261 11.80 -1.47 20.36
C ARG A 261 11.13 -0.57 21.39
N TYR A 262 9.90 -0.14 21.13
CA TYR A 262 9.12 0.64 22.08
C TYR A 262 8.82 -0.18 23.34
N ALA A 263 8.45 -1.45 23.18
CA ALA A 263 8.34 -2.38 24.30
C ALA A 263 9.64 -2.48 25.13
N PHE A 264 10.80 -2.57 24.48
CA PHE A 264 12.08 -2.57 25.20
C PHE A 264 12.37 -1.27 25.95
N ALA A 265 12.02 -0.12 25.37
CA ALA A 265 12.15 1.17 26.04
C ALA A 265 11.27 1.25 27.30
N LEU A 266 10.04 0.72 27.26
CA LEU A 266 9.15 0.64 28.43
C LEU A 266 9.70 -0.24 29.56
N MET A 267 10.59 -1.19 29.25
CA MET A 267 11.29 -2.00 30.24
C MET A 267 12.48 -1.28 30.86
N SER A 268 13.25 -0.51 30.08
CA SER A 268 14.46 0.15 30.58
C SER A 268 14.20 1.21 31.65
N ASP A 269 12.99 1.75 31.71
CA ASP A 269 12.62 2.80 32.66
C ASP A 269 12.11 2.28 34.00
N LYS A 270 11.91 0.96 34.17
CA LYS A 270 11.27 0.42 35.38
C LYS A 270 11.87 -0.93 35.80
N GLU A 271 12.32 -1.04 37.05
CA GLU A 271 12.63 -2.33 37.70
C GLU A 271 11.33 -3.10 38.01
N LYS A 272 10.66 -3.60 36.97
CA LYS A 272 9.35 -4.25 37.11
C LYS A 272 9.49 -5.72 37.51
N GLN A 273 8.85 -6.07 38.63
CA GLN A 273 8.60 -7.47 39.01
C GLN A 273 7.51 -8.14 38.16
N ASN A 274 6.53 -7.35 37.68
CA ASN A 274 5.38 -7.81 36.89
C ASN A 274 5.29 -7.09 35.54
N ILE A 275 4.80 -7.78 34.50
CA ILE A 275 4.67 -7.18 33.17
C ILE A 275 3.52 -6.18 33.15
N ASP A 276 3.75 -5.08 32.45
CA ASP A 276 2.76 -4.03 32.23
C ASP A 276 1.92 -4.38 31.00
N ASP A 277 0.62 -4.12 31.05
CA ASP A 277 -0.31 -4.45 29.96
C ASP A 277 0.08 -3.75 28.65
N GLU A 278 0.60 -2.51 28.72
CA GLU A 278 1.07 -1.79 27.54
C GLU A 278 2.28 -2.51 26.91
N LEU A 279 3.26 -2.88 27.75
CA LEU A 279 4.44 -3.63 27.34
C LEU A 279 4.07 -4.97 26.69
N LEU A 280 3.20 -5.74 27.34
CA LEU A 280 2.76 -7.04 26.82
C LEU A 280 1.99 -6.88 25.51
N ASN A 281 1.19 -5.82 25.37
CA ASN A 281 0.45 -5.53 24.16
C ASN A 281 1.37 -5.22 22.97
N TYR A 282 2.40 -4.40 23.15
CA TYR A 282 3.34 -4.11 22.05
C TYR A 282 4.21 -5.31 21.65
N ILE A 283 4.60 -6.15 22.61
CA ILE A 283 5.26 -7.44 22.30
C ILE A 283 4.32 -8.35 21.50
N ARG A 284 3.04 -8.42 21.88
CA ARG A 284 2.01 -9.18 21.16
C ARG A 284 1.83 -8.68 19.73
N LEU A 285 1.62 -7.37 19.56
CA LEU A 285 1.43 -6.75 18.24
C LEU A 285 2.63 -7.03 17.32
N SER A 286 3.85 -6.90 17.85
CA SER A 286 5.07 -7.20 17.07
C SER A 286 5.14 -8.67 16.67
N ALA A 287 4.78 -9.59 17.57
CA ALA A 287 4.76 -11.03 17.29
C ALA A 287 3.70 -11.42 16.25
N GLU A 288 2.52 -10.79 16.30
CA GLU A 288 1.42 -10.96 15.34
C GLU A 288 1.77 -10.34 13.97
N ASN A 289 2.51 -9.23 13.96
CA ASN A 289 3.13 -8.63 12.76
C ASN A 289 4.44 -9.32 12.36
N ASP A 290 4.53 -10.61 12.68
CA ASP A 290 5.50 -11.56 12.15
C ASP A 290 6.99 -11.31 12.52
N ASN A 291 7.24 -10.49 13.55
CA ASN A 291 8.59 -10.26 14.07
C ASN A 291 9.10 -11.49 14.84
N VAL A 292 10.16 -12.12 14.33
CA VAL A 292 10.78 -13.34 14.89
C VAL A 292 11.20 -13.18 16.34
N ILE A 293 11.79 -12.03 16.68
CA ILE A 293 12.33 -11.80 18.02
C ILE A 293 11.17 -11.63 18.99
N ALA A 294 10.13 -10.88 18.60
CA ALA A 294 8.93 -10.73 19.40
C ALA A 294 8.17 -12.05 19.58
N GLN A 295 8.04 -12.88 18.53
CA GLN A 295 7.46 -14.22 18.64
C GLN A 295 8.20 -15.07 19.68
N PHE A 296 9.54 -15.07 19.67
CA PHE A 296 10.32 -15.75 20.69
C PHE A 296 10.06 -15.21 22.10
N ILE A 297 10.10 -13.88 22.27
CA ILE A 297 9.93 -13.23 23.58
C ILE A 297 8.54 -13.48 24.14
N TYR A 298 7.50 -13.28 23.32
CA TYR A 298 6.12 -13.52 23.70
C TYR A 298 5.89 -15.00 24.05
N GLY A 299 6.48 -15.89 23.26
CA GLY A 299 6.46 -17.32 23.50
C GLY A 299 7.11 -17.71 24.84
N ASP A 300 8.29 -17.18 25.11
CA ASP A 300 9.06 -17.42 26.33
C ASP A 300 8.36 -16.84 27.59
N ILE A 301 7.76 -15.64 27.49
CA ILE A 301 6.98 -15.05 28.58
C ILE A 301 5.86 -16.00 29.03
N TYR A 302 5.06 -16.49 28.09
CA TYR A 302 3.92 -17.35 28.39
C TYR A 302 4.32 -18.79 28.74
N LEU A 303 5.36 -19.35 28.10
CA LEU A 303 5.80 -20.71 28.36
C LEU A 303 6.41 -20.86 29.76
N ASN A 304 7.25 -19.90 30.16
CA ASN A 304 8.01 -19.96 31.40
C ASN A 304 7.38 -19.15 32.54
N GLY A 305 6.27 -18.45 32.28
CA GLY A 305 5.58 -17.63 33.28
C GLY A 305 6.42 -16.44 33.74
N LYS A 306 7.14 -15.79 32.81
CA LYS A 306 7.97 -14.63 33.16
C LYS A 306 7.09 -13.46 33.56
N PHE A 307 7.64 -12.58 34.39
CA PHE A 307 6.98 -11.33 34.82
C PHE A 307 5.60 -11.52 35.47
N GLY A 308 5.44 -12.57 36.27
CA GLY A 308 4.21 -12.84 37.02
C GLY A 308 3.09 -13.51 36.22
N ILE A 309 3.33 -13.91 34.97
CA ILE A 309 2.35 -14.65 34.18
C ILE A 309 2.15 -16.07 34.75
N GLN A 310 0.89 -16.44 35.00
CA GLN A 310 0.56 -17.76 35.56
C GLN A 310 0.99 -18.89 34.61
N LYS A 311 1.70 -19.88 35.16
CA LYS A 311 2.22 -21.03 34.41
C LYS A 311 1.19 -22.17 34.28
N ASP A 312 0.01 -21.85 33.76
CA ASP A 312 -1.06 -22.82 33.49
C ASP A 312 -0.94 -23.46 32.09
N GLN A 313 -1.75 -24.49 31.81
CA GLN A 313 -1.73 -25.20 30.52
C GLN A 313 -2.10 -24.31 29.33
N LYS A 314 -2.99 -23.32 29.51
CA LYS A 314 -3.43 -22.43 28.43
C LYS A 314 -2.29 -21.50 28.01
N ASN A 315 -1.62 -20.89 28.98
CA ASN A 315 -0.46 -20.03 28.76
C ASN A 315 0.73 -20.82 28.19
N GLN A 316 0.98 -22.03 28.67
CA GLN A 316 2.03 -22.88 28.09
C GLN A 316 1.78 -23.23 26.62
N LYS A 317 0.53 -23.58 26.25
CA LYS A 317 0.16 -23.83 24.85
C LYS A 317 0.35 -22.59 23.97
N LYS A 318 -0.06 -21.42 24.47
CA LYS A 318 0.18 -20.12 23.80
C LYS A 318 1.68 -19.87 23.63
N GLY A 319 2.48 -20.10 24.66
CA GLY A 319 3.93 -19.94 24.62
C GLY A 319 4.60 -20.82 23.57
N LEU A 320 4.24 -22.12 23.55
CA LEU A 320 4.74 -23.08 22.55
C LEU A 320 4.36 -22.70 21.12
N TYR A 321 3.15 -22.18 20.90
CA TYR A 321 2.71 -21.73 19.58
C TYR A 321 3.65 -20.65 19.01
N TYR A 322 3.90 -19.59 19.77
CA TYR A 322 4.76 -18.50 19.33
C TYR A 322 6.25 -18.91 19.21
N LEU A 323 6.74 -19.80 20.07
CA LEU A 323 8.08 -20.36 19.93
C LEU A 323 8.23 -21.20 18.65
N LYS A 324 7.19 -21.97 18.28
CA LYS A 324 7.18 -22.73 17.02
C LYS A 324 7.19 -21.79 15.81
N LEU A 325 6.47 -20.68 15.84
CA LEU A 325 6.54 -19.66 14.78
C LEU A 325 7.96 -19.12 14.61
N ALA A 326 8.61 -18.72 15.71
CA ALA A 326 10.00 -18.25 15.67
C ALA A 326 10.98 -19.34 15.20
N ALA A 327 10.79 -20.59 15.63
CA ALA A 327 11.62 -21.72 15.22
C ALA A 327 11.47 -22.07 13.74
N ASN A 328 10.26 -22.02 13.20
CA ASN A 328 9.99 -22.23 11.77
C ASN A 328 10.68 -21.18 10.88
N LYS A 329 11.02 -20.03 11.47
CA LYS A 329 11.82 -18.97 10.84
C LYS A 329 13.31 -19.07 11.14
N ASN A 330 13.78 -20.24 11.56
CA ASN A 330 15.18 -20.53 11.87
C ASN A 330 15.76 -19.70 13.02
N TYR A 331 14.94 -19.20 13.94
CA TYR A 331 15.47 -18.49 15.10
C TYR A 331 16.11 -19.45 16.10
N SER A 332 17.44 -19.44 16.14
CA SER A 332 18.26 -20.43 16.87
C SER A 332 17.92 -20.53 18.36
N LYS A 333 17.59 -19.42 19.03
CA LYS A 333 17.19 -19.43 20.45
C LYS A 333 15.85 -20.14 20.67
N ALA A 334 14.89 -20.00 19.75
CA ALA A 334 13.61 -20.70 19.83
C ALA A 334 13.78 -22.20 19.59
N ILE A 335 14.58 -22.58 18.59
CA ILE A 335 14.89 -23.98 18.29
C ILE A 335 15.53 -24.65 19.52
N ARG A 336 16.59 -24.05 20.09
CA ARG A 336 17.27 -24.60 21.28
C ARG A 336 16.32 -24.75 22.46
N LEU A 337 15.46 -23.76 22.71
CA LEU A 337 14.51 -23.81 23.82
C LEU A 337 13.47 -24.94 23.65
N LEU A 338 12.99 -25.17 22.42
CA LEU A 338 12.06 -26.26 22.12
C LEU A 338 12.74 -27.63 22.19
N CYS A 339 13.98 -27.78 21.72
CA CYS A 339 14.74 -29.03 21.84
C CYS A 339 14.97 -29.41 23.30
N TRP A 340 15.45 -28.48 24.13
CA TRP A 340 15.64 -28.70 25.56
C TRP A 340 14.33 -29.11 26.26
N LYS A 341 13.19 -28.56 25.84
CA LYS A 341 11.89 -28.95 26.40
C LYS A 341 11.46 -30.37 26.04
N ASN A 342 11.76 -30.83 24.83
CA ASN A 342 11.38 -32.17 24.37
C ASN A 342 12.28 -33.27 24.96
N GLU A 343 13.50 -32.93 25.42
CA GLU A 343 14.45 -33.89 26.00
C GLU A 343 14.29 -34.09 27.52
N TYR A 344 13.63 -33.16 28.23
CA TYR A 344 13.59 -33.12 29.71
C TYR A 344 12.18 -32.94 30.30
N GLN A 345 11.13 -33.24 29.53
CA GLN A 345 9.73 -33.41 30.00
C GLN A 345 9.26 -34.82 29.71
#